data_AF-A0A742EFK2-F1
#
_entry.id   AF-A0A742EFK2-F1
#
_cell.length_a   1.000
_cell.length_b   1.000
_cell.length_c   1.000
_cell.angle_alpha   90.00
_cell.angle_beta   90.00
_cell.angle_gamma   90.00
#
_symmetry.space_group_name_H-M   'P 1'
#
loop_
_entity.id
_entity.type
_entity.pdbx_description
1 polymer ?
#
loop_
_entity_poly.entity_id
_entity_poly.type
_entity_poly.pdbx_seq_one_letter_code
_entity_poly.pdbx_strand_id
1 'polypeptide(L)' 'WLSRPSWYCINGEVLYYTKDGKADKIIESELKSKNGKILYNGAEGKIWLGPVIWSKPKWCN' A
#
# COMPACT_ATOMS: atom_id res chain seq x y z
N TRP A 1 -9.01 -4.26 6.91
CA TRP A 1 -7.92 -3.32 6.60
C TRP A 1 -7.19 -3.03 7.88
N LEU A 2 -5.90 -3.37 8.00
CA LEU A 2 -4.98 -2.87 9.03
C LEU A 2 -3.64 -3.62 8.90
N SER A 3 -2.82 -3.29 7.90
CA SER A 3 -1.40 -3.18 8.25
C SER A 3 -1.35 -1.93 9.13
N ARG A 4 -1.15 -2.06 10.45
CA ARG A 4 -0.82 -0.88 11.26
C ARG A 4 0.40 -0.27 10.58
N PRO A 5 0.30 0.92 9.98
CA PRO A 5 1.49 1.57 9.50
C PRO A 5 2.32 1.83 10.75
N SER A 6 3.41 1.09 10.93
CA SER A 6 4.41 1.50 11.90
C SER A 6 4.97 2.79 11.34
N TRP A 7 4.44 3.94 11.78
CA TRP A 7 5.01 5.26 11.53
C TRP A 7 6.50 5.33 11.90
N TYR A 8 6.93 4.35 12.70
CA TYR A 8 8.31 4.13 13.14
C TYR A 8 9.25 3.62 12.04
N CYS A 9 8.76 2.89 11.02
CA CYS A 9 9.57 2.38 9.92
C CYS A 9 9.05 2.92 8.59
N ILE A 10 9.39 4.18 8.30
CA ILE A 10 9.15 4.81 6.98
C ILE A 10 10.04 4.21 5.89
N ASN A 11 11.14 3.56 6.28
CA ASN A 11 12.10 2.93 5.39
C ASN A 11 11.82 1.42 5.38
N GLY A 12 11.06 0.95 4.39
CA GLY A 12 10.78 -0.47 4.21
C GLY A 12 9.66 -0.74 3.19
N GLU A 13 9.54 -2.00 2.82
CA GLU A 13 8.40 -2.50 2.03
C GLU A 13 7.28 -2.95 2.97
N VAL A 14 6.05 -2.76 2.53
CA VAL A 14 4.83 -3.14 3.24
C VAL A 14 3.87 -3.83 2.28
N LEU A 15 2.94 -4.61 2.85
CA LEU A 15 1.94 -5.33 2.09
C LEU A 15 0.66 -4.49 1.93
N TYR A 16 0.16 -4.45 0.70
CA TYR A 16 -1.12 -3.83 0.36
C TYR A 16 -2.06 -4.88 -0.19
N TYR A 17 -3.32 -4.83 0.24
CA TYR A 17 -4.38 -5.61 -0.36
C TYR A 17 -5.29 -4.65 -1.13
N THR A 18 -5.46 -4.91 -2.43
CA THR A 18 -6.35 -4.15 -3.31
C THR A 18 -7.40 -5.08 -3.89
N LYS A 19 -8.63 -4.61 -4.07
CA LYS A 19 -9.67 -5.38 -4.74
C LYS A 19 -10.13 -4.67 -6.01
N ASP A 20 -11.01 -3.69 -5.87
CA ASP A 20 -11.53 -2.88 -7.00
C ASP A 20 -12.18 -1.56 -6.55
N GLY A 21 -11.86 -1.09 -5.34
CA GLY A 21 -12.36 0.18 -4.82
C GLY A 21 -11.75 1.39 -5.54
N LYS A 22 -12.43 2.55 -5.46
CA LYS A 22 -11.86 3.82 -5.95
C LYS A 22 -10.51 4.15 -5.29
N ALA A 23 -10.40 3.91 -3.98
CA ALA A 23 -9.16 4.08 -3.24
C ALA A 23 -8.09 3.07 -3.69
N ASP A 24 -8.48 1.82 -3.95
CA ASP A 24 -7.58 0.77 -4.41
C ASP A 24 -6.92 1.15 -5.74
N LYS A 25 -7.66 1.76 -6.67
CA LYS A 25 -7.10 2.24 -7.95
C LYS A 25 -6.01 3.30 -7.77
N ILE A 26 -6.19 4.20 -6.79
CA ILE A 26 -5.18 5.21 -6.45
C ILE A 26 -3.94 4.52 -5.86
N ILE A 27 -4.15 3.59 -4.93
CA ILE A 27 -3.07 2.80 -4.31
C ILE A 27 -2.30 1.99 -5.37
N GLU A 28 -2.98 1.29 -6.28
CA GLU A 28 -2.33 0.53 -7.35
C GLU A 28 -1.51 1.42 -8.28
N SER A 29 -1.98 2.64 -8.57
CA SER A 29 -1.24 3.60 -9.39
C SER A 29 0.05 4.06 -8.70
N GLU A 30 -0.02 4.38 -7.41
CA GLU A 30 1.14 4.76 -6.60
C GLU A 30 2.14 3.62 -6.43
N LEU A 31 1.66 2.39 -6.26
CA LEU A 31 2.52 1.22 -6.17
C LEU A 31 3.24 0.95 -7.48
N LYS A 32 2.54 1.04 -8.62
CA LYS A 32 3.15 0.88 -9.95
C LYS A 32 4.23 1.94 -10.21
N SER A 33 3.98 3.20 -9.84
CA SER A 33 4.96 4.28 -10.05
C SER A 33 6.22 4.15 -9.19
N LYS A 34 6.15 3.35 -8.12
CA LYS A 34 7.24 3.12 -7.15
C LYS A 34 7.80 1.69 -7.20
N ASN A 35 7.68 1.00 -8.32
CA ASN A 35 8.16 -0.38 -8.52
C ASN A 35 7.60 -1.41 -7.52
N GLY A 36 6.36 -1.23 -7.07
CA GLY A 36 5.64 -2.21 -6.28
C GLY A 36 5.43 -3.53 -7.05
N LYS A 37 5.59 -4.65 -6.36
CA LYS A 37 5.49 -6.01 -6.91
C LYS A 37 4.16 -6.64 -6.51
N ILE A 38 3.48 -7.28 -7.46
CA ILE A 38 2.32 -8.12 -7.16
C ILE A 38 2.83 -9.48 -6.67
N LEU A 39 2.46 -9.86 -5.45
CA LEU A 39 2.74 -11.18 -4.87
C LEU A 39 1.58 -12.15 -5.09
N TYR A 40 0.35 -11.64 -5.21
CA TYR A 40 -0.84 -12.43 -5.43
C TYR A 40 -1.86 -11.68 -6.29
N ASN A 41 -2.58 -12.40 -7.15
CA ASN A 41 -3.65 -11.87 -7.99
C ASN A 41 -4.74 -12.94 -8.17
N GLY A 42 -5.85 -12.81 -7.46
CA GLY A 42 -6.97 -13.76 -7.46
C GLY A 42 -8.33 -13.05 -7.52
N ALA A 43 -9.41 -13.84 -7.53
CA ALA A 43 -10.78 -13.32 -7.60
C ALA A 43 -11.16 -12.45 -6.38
N GLU A 44 -10.54 -12.72 -5.23
CA GLU A 44 -10.69 -11.96 -4.00
C GLU A 44 -9.93 -10.63 -4.01
N GLY A 45 -8.93 -10.44 -4.87
CA GLY A 45 -8.11 -9.24 -4.94
C GLY A 45 -6.63 -9.52 -5.19
N LYS A 46 -5.80 -8.48 -5.04
CA LYS A 46 -4.35 -8.52 -5.24
C LYS A 46 -3.62 -8.23 -3.94
N ILE A 47 -2.49 -8.89 -3.74
CA ILE A 47 -1.52 -8.53 -2.70
C ILE A 47 -0.31 -7.93 -3.37
N TRP A 48 0.08 -6.74 -2.93
CA TRP A 48 1.25 -6.02 -3.39
C TRP A 48 2.29 -5.93 -2.28
N LEU A 49 3.55 -5.94 -2.66
CA LEU A 49 4.68 -5.53 -1.86
C LEU A 49 5.25 -4.25 -2.45
N GLY A 50 5.41 -3.20 -1.66
CA GLY A 50 5.99 -1.96 -2.15
C GLY A 50 6.35 -1.01 -1.02
N PRO A 51 6.98 0.13 -1.32
CA PRO A 51 7.37 1.09 -0.30
C PRO A 51 6.13 1.69 0.38
N VAL A 52 6.34 2.31 1.54
CA VAL A 52 5.32 3.13 2.21
C VAL A 52 4.85 4.27 1.28
N ILE A 53 3.56 4.31 0.96
CA ILE A 53 2.95 5.36 0.12
C ILE A 53 2.19 6.44 0.91
N TRP A 54 2.06 6.26 2.23
CA TRP A 54 1.42 7.23 3.11
C TRP A 54 2.46 8.09 3.83
N SER A 55 2.14 9.36 4.05
CA SER A 55 2.96 10.28 4.84
C SER A 55 2.39 10.45 6.24
N LYS A 56 3.25 10.79 7.21
CA LYS A 56 2.82 11.16 8.56
C LYS A 56 1.81 12.31 8.44
N PRO A 57 0.55 12.14 8.86
CA PRO A 57 -0.44 13.18 8.70
C PRO A 57 -0.12 14.35 9.65
N LYS A 58 -0.37 15.59 9.18
CA LYS A 58 0.07 16.84 9.85
C LYS A 58 -0.39 16.98 11.31
N TRP A 59 -1.51 16.35 11.66
CA TRP A 59 -2.08 16.34 13.01
C TRP A 59 -1.37 15.40 14.01
N CYS A 60 -0.33 14.66 13.58
CA CYS A 60 0.38 13.68 14.38
C CYS A 60 1.69 14.26 14.95
N ASN A 61 1.75 15.57 15.20
CA ASN A 61 2.93 16.23 15.77
C ASN A 61 3.05 16.00 17.27
#